data_AF-B4D4Y2-F1
#
_entry.id   AF-B4D4Y2-F1
#
_cell.length_a   1.000
_cell.length_b   1.000
_cell.length_c   1.000
_cell.angle_alpha   90.00
_cell.angle_beta   90.00
_cell.angle_gamma   90.00
#
_symmetry.space_group_name_H-M   'P 1'
#
loop_
_entity.id
_entity.type
_entity.pdbx_description
1 polymer ?
#
loop_
_entity_poly.entity_id
_entity_poly.type
_entity_poly.pdbx_seq_one_letter_code
_entity_poly.pdbx_strand_id
1 'polypeptide(L)'
;MKSTILLLGLLAIVSQVSAEPPPHDAKPALTDYETVRTAETFSIGATGFAAKITPTETSLRKILLTPTAAEDCRKLTVAGTPAGQLYGLLGLKLLKDATYPAAAARYRFSRVEVSVTDACNLTRRPTFFVVQLIDQGRIK
;
A
#
# COMPACT_ATOMS: atom_id res chain seq x y z
N MET A 1 6.22 13.09 -69.38
CA MET A 1 7.25 13.37 -68.36
C MET A 1 7.03 14.78 -67.85
N LYS A 2 6.88 15.15 -66.57
CA LYS A 2 6.84 14.46 -65.26
C LYS A 2 6.13 15.41 -64.27
N SER A 3 5.22 14.83 -63.47
CA SER A 3 4.74 15.17 -62.12
C SER A 3 4.73 16.61 -61.59
N THR A 4 3.50 17.08 -61.37
CA THR A 4 3.04 18.02 -60.34
C THR A 4 3.42 17.51 -58.93
N ILE A 5 4.05 18.34 -58.11
CA ILE A 5 4.42 18.02 -56.72
C ILE A 5 3.19 18.26 -55.81
N LEU A 6 2.72 17.18 -55.19
CA LEU A 6 1.65 17.17 -54.20
C LEU A 6 2.31 17.32 -52.81
N LEU A 7 2.14 18.48 -52.15
CA LEU A 7 2.60 18.68 -50.77
C LEU A 7 1.62 17.98 -49.81
N LEU A 8 2.05 16.83 -49.28
CA LEU A 8 1.35 16.10 -48.23
C LEU A 8 1.78 16.61 -46.84
N GLY A 9 0.77 17.04 -46.08
CA GLY A 9 0.60 16.98 -44.62
C GLY A 9 1.81 16.84 -43.69
N LEU A 10 1.97 17.83 -42.81
CA LEU A 10 2.50 17.62 -41.46
C LEU A 10 1.53 18.26 -40.46
N LEU A 11 0.50 17.50 -40.06
CA LEU A 11 -0.41 17.90 -38.99
C LEU A 11 0.31 17.62 -37.67
N ALA A 12 0.88 18.67 -37.06
CA ALA A 12 1.47 18.59 -35.73
C ALA A 12 0.35 18.37 -34.70
N ILE A 13 0.17 17.12 -34.24
CA ILE A 13 -0.67 16.81 -33.09
C ILE A 13 0.10 17.28 -31.86
N VAL A 14 -0.14 18.51 -31.43
CA VAL A 14 0.24 18.97 -30.09
C VAL A 14 -0.69 18.26 -29.13
N SER A 15 -0.21 17.16 -28.53
CA SER A 15 -0.89 16.54 -27.38
C SER A 15 -0.87 17.55 -26.23
N GLN A 16 -1.94 18.33 -26.11
CA GLN A 16 -2.20 19.08 -24.90
C GLN A 16 -2.57 18.07 -23.81
N VAL A 17 -1.57 17.70 -23.00
CA VAL A 17 -1.82 17.22 -21.63
C VAL A 17 -2.58 18.34 -20.94
N SER A 18 -3.90 18.20 -20.87
CA SER A 18 -4.74 19.04 -20.05
C SER A 18 -4.46 18.66 -18.60
N ALA A 19 -3.54 19.39 -17.96
CA ALA A 19 -3.41 19.35 -16.52
C ALA A 19 -4.61 20.11 -15.94
N GLU A 20 -5.71 19.41 -15.71
CA GLU A 20 -6.87 19.97 -15.03
C GLU A 20 -6.43 20.38 -13.61
N PRO A 21 -6.63 21.64 -13.20
CA PRO A 21 -6.28 22.06 -11.86
C PRO A 21 -7.11 21.23 -10.86
N PRO A 22 -6.50 20.72 -9.79
CA PRO A 22 -7.23 19.92 -8.82
C PRO A 22 -8.40 20.75 -8.27
N PRO A 23 -9.59 20.14 -8.07
CA PRO A 23 -10.74 20.86 -7.55
C PRO A 23 -10.37 21.56 -6.24
N HIS A 24 -10.87 22.78 -6.07
CA HIS A 24 -10.50 23.72 -4.99
C HIS A 24 -10.77 23.16 -3.57
N ASP A 25 -11.53 22.06 -3.46
CA ASP A 25 -11.85 21.36 -2.20
C ASP A 25 -11.20 19.96 -2.09
N ALA A 26 -10.26 19.62 -2.98
CA ALA A 26 -9.56 18.35 -2.92
C ALA A 26 -8.68 18.30 -1.66
N LYS A 27 -9.09 17.48 -0.69
CA LYS A 27 -8.24 17.13 0.45
C LYS A 27 -6.88 16.68 -0.09
N PRO A 28 -5.75 17.24 0.40
CA PRO A 28 -4.44 16.85 -0.10
C PRO A 28 -4.27 15.34 0.04
N ALA A 29 -3.77 14.72 -1.03
CA ALA A 29 -3.49 13.29 -1.02
C ALA A 29 -2.54 12.96 0.14
N LEU A 30 -2.87 11.94 0.91
CA LEU A 30 -1.99 11.46 1.99
C LEU A 30 -0.69 10.93 1.37
N THR A 31 0.41 11.06 2.12
CA THR A 31 1.66 10.38 1.76
C THR A 31 1.47 8.86 1.85
N ASP A 32 2.36 8.09 1.24
CA ASP A 32 2.30 6.62 1.35
C ASP A 32 2.41 6.16 2.82
N TYR A 33 3.29 6.81 3.60
CA TYR A 33 3.39 6.55 5.04
C TYR A 33 2.09 6.83 5.77
N GLU A 34 1.49 8.01 5.57
CA GLU A 34 0.24 8.37 6.25
C GLU A 34 -0.92 7.45 5.83
N THR A 35 -0.97 7.07 4.54
CA THR A 35 -1.96 6.11 4.02
C THR A 35 -1.88 4.77 4.74
N VAL A 36 -0.68 4.27 5.04
CA VAL A 36 -0.50 3.02 5.80
C VAL A 36 -0.73 3.24 7.30
N ARG A 37 -0.26 4.35 7.86
CA ARG A 37 -0.37 4.67 9.29
C ARG A 37 -1.83 4.73 9.74
N THR A 38 -2.70 5.33 8.92
CA THR A 38 -4.12 5.52 9.24
C THR A 38 -5.03 4.42 8.67
N ALA A 39 -4.48 3.32 8.16
CA ALA A 39 -5.28 2.25 7.57
C ALA A 39 -6.28 1.65 8.58
N GLU A 40 -7.53 1.47 8.21
CA GLU A 40 -8.52 0.84 9.11
C GLU A 40 -8.63 -0.67 8.91
N THR A 41 -8.22 -1.15 7.73
CA THR A 41 -8.32 -2.54 7.31
C THR A 41 -6.96 -3.04 6.86
N PHE A 42 -6.62 -4.25 7.29
CA PHE A 42 -5.43 -4.96 6.84
C PHE A 42 -5.80 -5.86 5.65
N SER A 43 -5.09 -5.72 4.54
CA SER A 43 -5.34 -6.45 3.30
C SER A 43 -4.03 -6.61 2.53
N ILE A 44 -3.79 -7.82 2.03
CA ILE A 44 -2.64 -8.14 1.18
C ILE A 44 -3.13 -9.05 0.06
N GLY A 45 -2.80 -8.70 -1.16
CA GLY A 45 -3.26 -9.35 -2.36
C GLY A 45 -4.50 -8.70 -2.96
N ALA A 46 -4.92 -9.27 -4.08
CA ALA A 46 -6.11 -8.82 -4.80
C ALA A 46 -7.37 -8.99 -3.95
N THR A 47 -8.14 -7.91 -3.77
CA THR A 47 -9.40 -7.93 -3.03
C THR A 47 -10.59 -7.45 -3.88
N GLY A 48 -11.79 -7.92 -3.53
CA GLY A 48 -13.06 -7.59 -4.18
C GLY A 48 -13.27 -8.22 -5.57
N PHE A 49 -14.40 -7.89 -6.19
CA PHE A 49 -14.84 -8.46 -7.48
C PHE A 49 -13.86 -8.22 -8.63
N ALA A 50 -13.16 -7.09 -8.61
CA ALA A 50 -12.18 -6.72 -9.64
C ALA A 50 -10.74 -7.13 -9.29
N ALA A 51 -10.52 -7.91 -8.22
CA ALA A 51 -9.21 -8.39 -7.80
C ALA A 51 -8.17 -7.25 -7.67
N LYS A 52 -8.57 -6.11 -7.13
CA LYS A 52 -7.72 -4.91 -7.06
C LYS A 52 -6.82 -4.96 -5.83
N ILE A 53 -5.56 -4.59 -6.02
CA ILE A 53 -4.65 -4.27 -4.92
C ILE A 53 -5.14 -3.00 -4.24
N THR A 54 -5.19 -2.99 -2.91
CA THR A 54 -5.70 -1.84 -2.17
C THR A 54 -4.72 -0.66 -2.24
N PRO A 55 -5.20 0.59 -2.10
CA PRO A 55 -4.31 1.75 -2.03
C PRO A 55 -3.29 1.62 -0.89
N THR A 56 -3.70 1.08 0.26
CA THR A 56 -2.82 0.87 1.41
C THR A 56 -1.72 -0.14 1.13
N GLU A 57 -2.03 -1.29 0.51
CA GLU A 57 -1.00 -2.24 0.11
C GLU A 57 -0.05 -1.62 -0.93
N THR A 58 -0.60 -0.87 -1.89
CA THR A 58 0.21 -0.15 -2.90
C THR A 58 1.18 0.83 -2.23
N SER A 59 0.72 1.59 -1.24
CA SER A 59 1.56 2.50 -0.47
C SER A 59 2.60 1.77 0.37
N LEU A 60 2.27 0.65 1.00
CA LEU A 60 3.29 -0.18 1.68
C LEU A 60 4.35 -0.64 0.68
N ARG A 61 3.96 -1.16 -0.48
CA ARG A 61 4.90 -1.60 -1.52
C ARG A 61 5.85 -0.47 -1.95
N LYS A 62 5.37 0.77 -2.05
CA LYS A 62 6.22 1.93 -2.32
C LYS A 62 7.17 2.26 -1.18
N ILE A 63 6.71 2.22 0.08
CA ILE A 63 7.57 2.39 1.26
C ILE A 63 8.71 1.37 1.25
N LEU A 64 8.41 0.11 0.92
CA LEU A 64 9.42 -0.96 0.90
C LEU A 64 10.52 -0.78 -0.17
N LEU A 65 10.32 0.11 -1.14
CA LEU A 65 11.31 0.44 -2.16
C LEU A 65 12.21 1.62 -1.77
N THR A 66 11.97 2.28 -0.64
CA THR A 66 12.77 3.43 -0.20
C THR A 66 13.97 3.01 0.65
N PRO A 67 15.04 3.83 0.71
CA PRO A 67 16.15 3.60 1.64
C PRO A 67 15.75 3.64 3.12
N THR A 68 14.65 4.32 3.45
CA THR A 68 14.13 4.49 4.82
C THR A 68 13.10 3.42 5.20
N ALA A 69 12.84 2.44 4.33
CA ALA A 69 11.77 1.45 4.47
C ALA A 69 11.70 0.81 5.86
N ALA A 70 12.85 0.36 6.39
CA ALA A 70 12.92 -0.27 7.70
C ALA A 70 12.58 0.69 8.84
N GLU A 71 13.03 1.95 8.76
CA GLU A 71 12.71 2.98 9.74
C GLU A 71 11.22 3.31 9.73
N ASP A 72 10.64 3.49 8.54
CA ASP A 72 9.23 3.80 8.38
C ASP A 72 8.35 2.63 8.85
N CYS A 73 8.72 1.39 8.55
CA CYS A 73 8.03 0.21 9.07
C CYS A 73 8.10 0.13 10.60
N ARG A 74 9.25 0.41 11.21
CA ARG A 74 9.37 0.49 12.69
C ARG A 74 8.44 1.56 13.26
N LYS A 75 8.39 2.75 12.66
CA LYS A 75 7.47 3.82 13.09
C LYS A 75 6.00 3.39 12.98
N LEU A 76 5.63 2.72 11.89
CA LEU A 76 4.28 2.17 11.70
C LEU A 76 3.89 1.18 12.81
N THR A 77 4.82 0.33 13.28
CA THR A 77 4.53 -0.61 14.39
C THR A 77 4.18 0.07 15.73
N VAL A 78 4.42 1.38 15.86
CA VAL A 78 4.15 2.15 17.08
C VAL A 78 3.03 3.17 16.85
N ALA A 79 3.09 3.93 15.75
CA ALA A 79 2.22 5.08 15.49
C ALA A 79 0.99 4.75 14.63
N GLY A 80 0.93 3.56 14.05
CA GLY A 80 -0.19 3.11 13.24
C GLY A 80 -1.43 2.78 14.08
N THR A 81 -2.58 2.77 13.42
CA THR A 81 -3.77 2.01 13.87
C THR A 81 -3.41 0.51 13.99
N PRO A 82 -4.29 -0.35 14.56
CA PRO A 82 -4.03 -1.79 14.59
C PRO A 82 -3.71 -2.40 13.21
N ALA A 83 -4.38 -1.96 12.14
CA ALA A 83 -4.04 -2.41 10.77
C ALA A 83 -2.72 -1.82 10.27
N GLY A 84 -2.47 -0.52 10.49
CA GLY A 84 -1.20 0.12 10.12
C GLY A 84 0.00 -0.50 10.82
N GLN A 85 -0.16 -0.90 12.08
CA GLN A 85 0.85 -1.62 12.85
C GLN A 85 1.16 -3.00 12.24
N LEU A 86 0.13 -3.75 11.81
CA LEU A 86 0.31 -5.03 11.13
C LEU A 86 0.99 -4.87 9.77
N TYR A 87 0.69 -3.82 9.01
CA TYR A 87 1.44 -3.49 7.79
C TYR A 87 2.91 -3.18 8.10
N GLY A 88 3.19 -2.43 9.18
CA GLY A 88 4.55 -2.19 9.65
C GLY A 88 5.29 -3.49 9.98
N LEU A 89 4.66 -4.42 10.70
CA LEU A 89 5.23 -5.74 11.02
C LEU A 89 5.51 -6.56 9.77
N LEU A 90 4.56 -6.61 8.82
CA LEU A 90 4.77 -7.29 7.55
C LEU A 90 5.95 -6.69 6.80
N GLY A 91 6.06 -5.36 6.76
CA GLY A 91 7.19 -4.69 6.12
C GLY A 91 8.54 -5.08 6.75
N LEU A 92 8.64 -5.08 8.08
CA LEU A 92 9.85 -5.56 8.78
C LEU A 92 10.17 -7.02 8.46
N LYS A 93 9.16 -7.89 8.38
CA LYS A 93 9.33 -9.30 8.00
C LYS A 93 9.88 -9.45 6.59
N LEU A 94 9.32 -8.72 5.63
CA LEU A 94 9.73 -8.76 4.22
C LEU A 94 11.14 -8.23 4.02
N LEU A 95 11.51 -7.17 4.74
CA LEU A 95 12.86 -6.59 4.74
C LEU A 95 13.88 -7.45 5.51
N LYS A 96 13.44 -8.51 6.21
CA LYS A 96 14.28 -9.31 7.12
C LYS A 96 14.95 -8.45 8.19
N ASP A 97 14.27 -7.41 8.66
CA ASP A 97 14.79 -6.49 9.66
C ASP A 97 14.94 -7.19 11.02
N ALA A 98 16.08 -7.01 11.67
CA ALA A 98 16.43 -7.69 12.92
C ALA A 98 15.52 -7.32 14.10
N THR A 99 14.77 -6.21 14.01
CA THR A 99 13.84 -5.78 15.07
C THR A 99 12.48 -6.49 15.00
N TYR A 100 12.18 -7.19 13.90
CA TYR A 100 10.90 -7.89 13.72
C TYR A 100 10.52 -8.81 14.90
N PRO A 101 11.39 -9.70 15.41
CA PRO A 101 11.00 -10.63 16.48
C PRO A 101 10.54 -9.90 17.75
N ALA A 102 11.25 -8.83 18.13
CA ALA A 102 10.89 -8.03 19.30
C ALA A 102 9.58 -7.26 19.09
N ALA A 103 9.37 -6.72 17.89
CA ALA A 103 8.12 -6.04 17.54
C ALA A 103 6.92 -7.00 17.54
N ALA A 104 7.07 -8.19 16.93
CA ALA A 104 6.03 -9.21 16.85
C ALA A 104 5.66 -9.79 18.23
N ALA A 105 6.63 -9.94 19.14
CA ALA A 105 6.40 -10.48 20.48
C ALA A 105 5.35 -9.70 21.28
N ARG A 106 5.20 -8.40 21.03
CA ARG A 106 4.19 -7.53 21.66
C ARG A 106 2.75 -7.96 21.36
N TYR A 107 2.53 -8.70 20.29
CA TYR A 107 1.21 -9.14 19.83
C TYR A 107 0.87 -10.55 20.27
N ARG A 108 1.79 -11.28 20.92
CA ARG A 108 1.63 -12.71 21.29
C ARG A 108 0.30 -13.02 21.98
N PHE A 109 -0.20 -12.09 22.79
CA PHE A 109 -1.47 -12.23 23.52
C PHE A 109 -2.49 -11.12 23.18
N SER A 110 -2.23 -10.33 22.14
CA SER A 110 -3.08 -9.20 21.78
C SER A 110 -4.40 -9.68 21.15
N ARG A 111 -5.51 -9.39 21.84
CA ARG A 111 -6.88 -9.69 21.37
C ARG A 111 -7.55 -8.50 20.69
N VAL A 112 -6.82 -7.42 20.45
CA VAL A 112 -7.34 -6.27 19.68
C VAL A 112 -7.79 -6.77 18.32
N GLU A 113 -9.05 -6.55 17.98
CA GLU A 113 -9.60 -6.93 16.69
C GLU A 113 -9.19 -5.94 15.61
N VAL A 114 -8.89 -6.48 14.43
CA VAL A 114 -8.63 -5.71 13.22
C VAL A 114 -9.49 -6.25 12.09
N SER A 115 -9.99 -5.35 11.26
CA SER A 115 -10.64 -5.70 10.01
C SER A 115 -9.60 -6.26 9.04
N VAL A 116 -9.82 -7.47 8.53
CA VAL A 116 -8.97 -8.14 7.56
C VAL A 116 -9.79 -8.43 6.31
N THR A 117 -9.31 -7.97 5.16
CA THR A 117 -9.87 -8.33 3.86
C THR A 117 -8.98 -9.36 3.18
N ASP A 118 -9.58 -10.51 2.86
CA ASP A 118 -8.98 -11.57 2.05
C ASP A 118 -9.95 -11.94 0.92
N ALA A 119 -9.48 -11.83 -0.32
CA ALA A 119 -10.31 -11.91 -1.53
C ALA A 119 -11.57 -11.03 -1.41
N CYS A 120 -12.73 -11.64 -1.24
CA CYS A 120 -14.02 -10.94 -1.13
C CYS A 120 -14.55 -10.87 0.31
N ASN A 121 -13.84 -11.43 1.28
CA ASN A 121 -14.30 -11.55 2.66
C ASN A 121 -13.68 -10.48 3.55
N LEU A 122 -14.53 -9.69 4.21
CA LEU A 122 -14.13 -8.81 5.30
C LEU A 122 -14.45 -9.50 6.63
N THR A 123 -13.42 -9.81 7.42
CA THR A 123 -13.59 -10.46 8.73
C THR A 123 -12.86 -9.69 9.82
N ARG A 124 -13.35 -9.71 11.05
CA ARG A 124 -12.57 -9.26 12.20
C ARG A 124 -11.73 -10.41 12.74
N ARG A 125 -10.45 -10.14 12.96
CA ARG A 125 -9.48 -11.10 13.50
C ARG A 125 -8.71 -10.46 14.65
N PRO A 126 -8.35 -11.20 15.70
CA PRO A 126 -7.44 -10.67 16.70
C PRO A 126 -6.04 -10.50 16.09
N THR A 127 -5.36 -9.42 16.46
CA THR A 127 -4.03 -9.08 15.94
C THR A 127 -3.00 -10.21 16.14
N PHE A 128 -3.06 -10.97 17.24
CA PHE A 128 -2.16 -12.14 17.43
C PHE A 128 -2.27 -13.16 16.28
N PHE A 129 -3.50 -13.40 15.78
CA PHE A 129 -3.74 -14.38 14.72
C PHE A 129 -3.14 -13.90 13.40
N VAL A 130 -3.27 -12.61 13.09
CA VAL A 130 -2.68 -12.04 11.88
C VAL A 130 -1.15 -12.09 11.94
N VAL A 131 -0.54 -11.75 13.09
CA VAL A 131 0.92 -11.87 13.28
C VAL A 131 1.39 -13.31 13.09
N GLN A 132 0.65 -14.31 13.59
CA GLN A 132 0.97 -15.71 13.35
C GLN A 132 0.97 -16.07 11.85
N LEU A 133 0.06 -15.51 11.05
CA LEU A 133 0.05 -15.73 9.60
C LEU A 133 1.26 -15.08 8.91
N ILE A 134 1.69 -13.90 9.37
CA ILE A 134 2.93 -13.24 8.90
C ILE A 134 4.15 -14.09 9.27
N ASP A 135 4.23 -14.60 10.51
CA ASP A 135 5.31 -15.46 10.98
C ASP A 135 5.48 -16.71 10.12
N GLN A 136 4.35 -17.36 9.82
CA GLN A 136 4.26 -18.55 8.98
C GLN A 136 4.50 -18.25 7.49
N GLY A 137 4.63 -16.98 7.10
CA GLY A 137 4.80 -16.58 5.70
C GLY A 137 3.57 -16.86 4.84
N ARG A 138 2.37 -16.93 5.45
CA ARG A 138 1.10 -17.10 4.73
C ARG A 138 0.59 -15.78 4.13
N ILE A 139 1.17 -14.66 4.55
CA ILE A 139 0.92 -13.31 4.06
C ILE A 139 2.27 -12.73 3.64
N LYS A 140 2.39 -12.24 2.39
CA LYS A 140 3.64 -11.74 1.80
C LYS A 140 3.40 -10.57 0.86
#